data_AF-A0A1I8BFR8-F1
#
_entry.id   AF-A0A1I8BFR8-F1
#
_cell.length_a   1.000
_cell.length_b   1.000
_cell.length_c   1.000
_cell.angle_alpha   90.00
_cell.angle_beta   90.00
_cell.angle_gamma   90.00
#
_symmetry.space_group_name_H-M   'P 1'
#
loop_
_entity.id
_entity.type
_entity.pdbx_description
1 polymer ?
#
loop_
_entity_poly.entity_id
_entity_poly.type
_entity_poly.pdbx_seq_one_letter_code
_entity_poly.pdbx_strand_id
1 'polypeptide(L)'
;MIKIHPKNKKTNNSIFGTLLFADLALIELPESSKLNLFSSQKVRPIKLTNRLPLIKTKAIAAGWGWTKPFCEVNASINGKTNQLHFGWVDLMENNLYCINEMEVSFIQQFNKTFGLNIPPCISSWIRKISENNWLDKLCVRPNPASIQYGDSGGPLLVDFVDSWYQIGVVTQGMCNKDKKYISNQNYATFTYIDCEWIKMETNGKTLCF
;
A
#
# COMPACT_ATOMS: atom_id res chain seq x y z
N MET A 1 13.22 -9.86 15.16
CA MET A 1 12.27 -10.93 14.72
C MET A 1 11.33 -10.35 13.68
N ILE A 2 10.96 -11.09 12.61
CA ILE A 2 9.94 -10.64 11.63
C ILE A 2 8.66 -11.43 11.87
N LYS A 3 7.54 -10.73 12.02
CA LYS A 3 6.20 -11.32 12.14
C LYS A 3 5.34 -10.88 10.97
N ILE A 4 4.66 -11.83 10.32
CA ILE A 4 3.85 -11.58 9.13
C ILE A 4 2.38 -11.75 9.49
N HIS A 5 1.53 -10.83 9.02
CA HIS A 5 0.10 -10.84 9.29
C HIS A 5 -0.55 -12.20 8.93
N PRO A 6 -1.37 -12.80 9.81
CA PRO A 6 -1.90 -14.15 9.62
C PRO A 6 -2.85 -14.30 8.43
N LYS A 7 -3.51 -13.21 8.01
CA LYS A 7 -4.27 -13.20 6.74
C LYS A 7 -3.38 -13.52 5.52
N ASN A 8 -2.06 -13.39 5.62
CA ASN A 8 -1.11 -13.80 4.57
C ASN A 8 -0.80 -15.30 4.59
N LYS A 9 -1.10 -15.99 5.70
CA LYS A 9 -0.78 -17.42 5.87
C LYS A 9 -1.92 -18.35 5.48
N LYS A 10 -3.16 -17.85 5.37
CA LYS A 10 -4.36 -18.68 5.14
C LYS A 10 -4.54 -19.17 3.71
N THR A 11 -3.65 -18.83 2.78
CA THR A 11 -3.82 -19.10 1.35
C THR A 11 -2.88 -20.17 0.79
N ASN A 12 -2.37 -21.06 1.64
CA ASN A 12 -1.40 -22.10 1.29
C ASN A 12 -1.79 -23.07 0.14
N ASN A 13 -3.03 -23.02 -0.38
CA ASN A 13 -3.49 -23.95 -1.42
C ASN A 13 -3.79 -23.30 -2.79
N SER A 14 -3.45 -22.03 -3.02
CA SER A 14 -3.47 -21.50 -4.40
C SER A 14 -2.22 -20.69 -4.69
N ILE A 15 -1.56 -21.00 -5.81
CA ILE A 15 -0.41 -20.28 -6.35
C ILE A 15 -0.70 -18.77 -6.54
N PHE A 16 -1.99 -18.40 -6.60
CA PHE A 16 -2.49 -17.02 -6.69
C PHE A 16 -2.74 -16.34 -5.34
N GLY A 17 -2.85 -17.13 -4.28
CA GLY A 17 -3.30 -16.73 -2.96
C GLY A 17 -2.27 -16.01 -2.10
N THR A 18 -1.00 -15.97 -2.50
CA THR A 18 0.06 -15.41 -1.66
C THR A 18 0.44 -13.98 -2.06
N LEU A 19 0.00 -13.50 -3.22
CA LEU A 19 0.52 -12.27 -3.82
C LEU A 19 -0.29 -10.99 -3.54
N LEU A 20 -1.50 -11.08 -2.97
CA LEU A 20 -2.42 -9.93 -2.89
C LEU A 20 -3.04 -9.66 -1.51
N PHE A 21 -2.74 -10.50 -0.52
CA PHE A 21 -3.47 -10.54 0.75
C PHE A 21 -2.65 -9.83 1.83
N ALA A 22 -3.33 -9.02 2.66
CA ALA A 22 -2.83 -8.29 3.84
C ALA A 22 -1.30 -8.08 3.95
N ASP A 23 -0.70 -7.41 2.96
CA ASP A 23 0.74 -7.11 2.88
C ASP A 23 1.19 -6.16 4.02
N LEU A 24 1.41 -6.75 5.19
CA LEU A 24 1.74 -6.13 6.46
C LEU A 24 2.64 -7.07 7.26
N ALA A 25 3.72 -6.51 7.79
CA ALA A 25 4.67 -7.21 8.65
C ALA A 25 5.15 -6.30 9.77
N LEU A 26 5.57 -6.90 10.88
CA LEU A 26 6.24 -6.23 11.99
C LEU A 26 7.68 -6.69 12.07
N ILE A 27 8.57 -5.73 12.29
CA ILE A 27 10.00 -5.98 12.49
C ILE A 27 10.35 -5.53 13.91
N GLU A 28 10.76 -6.48 14.74
CA GLU A 28 11.29 -6.19 16.06
C GLU A 28 12.79 -5.88 15.94
N LEU A 29 13.14 -4.65 16.33
CA LEU A 29 14.51 -4.17 16.40
C LEU A 29 15.25 -4.71 17.64
N PRO A 30 16.56 -4.94 17.58
CA PRO A 30 17.38 -5.25 18.76
C PRO A 30 17.35 -4.12 19.78
N GLU A 31 17.41 -4.44 21.08
CA GLU A 31 17.38 -3.44 22.18
C GLU A 31 18.48 -2.38 22.05
N SER A 32 19.68 -2.77 21.63
CA SER A 32 20.79 -1.85 21.39
C SER A 32 20.46 -0.80 20.31
N SER A 33 19.65 -1.15 19.31
CA SER A 33 19.21 -0.23 18.27
C SER A 33 18.13 0.74 18.77
N LYS A 34 17.25 0.27 19.67
CA LYS A 34 16.18 1.10 20.24
C LYS A 34 16.73 2.28 21.04
N LEU A 35 17.72 2.04 21.91
CA LEU A 35 18.34 3.07 22.75
C LEU A 35 18.93 4.25 21.94
N ASN A 36 19.59 3.93 20.82
CA ASN A 36 20.19 4.95 19.95
C ASN A 36 19.17 5.65 19.07
N LEU A 37 18.11 4.95 18.65
CA LEU A 37 17.06 5.53 17.81
C LEU A 37 16.22 6.53 18.59
N PHE A 38 15.73 6.15 19.78
CA PHE A 38 14.79 6.98 20.54
C PHE A 38 15.44 8.13 21.32
N SER A 39 16.77 8.21 21.35
CA SER A 39 17.48 9.38 21.89
C SER A 39 17.61 10.52 20.87
N SER A 40 17.39 10.26 19.58
CA SER A 40 17.48 11.27 18.53
C SER A 40 16.18 12.07 18.38
N GLN A 41 16.29 13.40 18.31
CA GLN A 41 15.14 14.27 18.01
C GLN A 41 14.54 14.04 16.60
N LYS A 42 15.30 13.39 15.71
CA LYS A 42 14.90 13.10 14.33
C LYS A 42 14.07 11.83 14.19
N VAL A 43 13.93 11.03 15.24
CA VAL A 43 13.20 9.76 15.23
C VAL A 43 12.05 9.85 16.22
N ARG A 44 10.83 9.63 15.73
CA ARG A 44 9.63 9.60 16.57
C ARG A 44 8.74 8.45 16.12
N PRO A 45 8.08 7.75 17.06
CA PRO A 45 7.07 6.77 16.69
C PRO A 45 5.88 7.49 16.04
N ILE A 46 5.24 6.83 15.09
CA ILE A 46 3.98 7.28 14.49
C ILE A 46 2.81 6.71 15.29
N LYS A 47 1.73 7.48 15.44
CA LYS A 47 0.50 6.97 16.05
C LYS A 47 -0.21 6.05 15.07
N LEU A 48 -0.86 5.02 15.60
CA LEU A 48 -1.74 4.15 14.82
C LEU A 48 -3.19 4.47 15.18
N THR A 49 -4.10 4.22 14.25
CA THR A 49 -5.54 4.39 14.46
C THR A 49 -6.31 3.28 13.79
N ASN A 50 -7.40 2.87 14.42
CA ASN A 50 -8.40 1.98 13.82
C ASN A 50 -9.55 2.77 13.17
N ARG A 51 -9.49 4.11 13.21
CA ARG A 51 -10.50 4.96 12.61
C ARG A 51 -10.25 5.04 11.12
N LEU A 52 -11.28 4.69 10.36
CA LEU A 52 -11.26 4.94 8.93
C LEU A 52 -11.35 6.46 8.70
N PRO A 53 -10.44 7.03 7.91
CA PRO A 53 -10.54 8.43 7.52
C PRO A 53 -11.86 8.69 6.78
N LEU A 54 -12.40 9.90 6.96
CA LEU A 54 -13.50 10.36 6.12
C LEU A 54 -13.03 10.39 4.67
N ILE A 55 -13.97 10.20 3.75
CA ILE A 55 -13.55 10.18 2.37
C ILE A 55 -13.12 11.58 1.91
N LYS A 56 -12.16 11.66 0.98
CA LYS A 56 -11.48 12.89 0.54
C LYS A 56 -10.63 13.52 1.65
N THR A 57 -10.37 12.79 2.74
CA THR A 57 -9.29 13.15 3.65
C THR A 57 -8.00 13.16 2.87
N LYS A 58 -7.27 14.28 2.96
CA LYS A 58 -5.93 14.39 2.39
C LYS A 58 -4.99 13.53 3.22
N ALA A 59 -4.22 12.72 2.54
CA ALA A 59 -3.17 11.91 3.15
C ALA A 59 -1.82 12.26 2.52
N ILE A 60 -0.75 11.90 3.22
CA ILE A 60 0.62 11.94 2.70
C ILE A 60 1.11 10.52 2.57
N ALA A 61 1.74 10.23 1.44
CA ALA A 61 2.54 9.03 1.29
C ALA A 61 3.99 9.42 1.01
N ALA A 62 4.94 8.66 1.56
CA ALA A 62 6.36 8.98 1.53
C ALA A 62 7.23 7.76 1.25
N GLY A 63 8.36 7.98 0.59
CA GLY A 63 9.33 6.93 0.30
C GLY A 63 10.55 7.41 -0.50
N TRP A 64 11.45 6.47 -0.78
CA TRP A 64 12.70 6.68 -1.54
C TRP A 64 12.65 6.05 -2.93
N GLY A 65 11.44 5.69 -3.37
CA GLY A 65 11.19 5.16 -4.70
C GLY A 65 11.53 6.16 -5.80
N TRP A 66 11.07 5.86 -6.99
CA TRP A 66 11.41 6.69 -8.15
C TRP A 66 10.75 8.07 -8.02
N THR A 67 11.55 9.12 -8.14
CA THR A 67 11.06 10.51 -7.96
C THR A 67 10.32 11.06 -9.15
N LYS A 68 10.58 10.48 -10.33
CA LYS A 68 9.80 10.77 -11.53
C LYS A 68 8.78 9.66 -11.70
N PRO A 69 7.52 10.01 -12.02
CA PRO A 69 6.54 9.01 -12.40
C PRO A 69 7.16 8.12 -13.49
N PHE A 70 7.14 6.81 -13.30
CA PHE A 70 7.61 5.87 -14.33
C PHE A 70 6.86 6.05 -15.67
N CYS A 71 5.71 6.73 -15.63
CA CYS A 71 4.86 7.06 -16.77
C CYS A 71 5.16 8.38 -17.47
N GLU A 72 6.10 9.18 -16.99
CA GLU A 72 6.58 10.30 -17.79
C GLU A 72 7.35 9.72 -18.97
N VAL A 73 6.87 9.99 -20.19
CA VAL A 73 7.38 9.40 -21.45
C VAL A 73 8.86 9.72 -21.72
N ASN A 74 9.48 10.61 -20.94
CA ASN A 74 10.91 10.94 -21.00
C ASN A 74 11.60 10.85 -19.62
N ALA A 75 11.04 10.11 -18.66
CA ALA A 75 11.72 9.89 -17.39
C ALA A 75 12.99 9.06 -17.65
N SER A 76 14.15 9.71 -17.50
CA SER A 76 15.44 9.02 -17.44
C SER A 76 15.36 7.93 -16.36
N ILE A 77 15.74 6.70 -16.74
CA ILE A 77 15.77 5.51 -15.87
C ILE A 77 16.77 5.68 -14.69
N ASN A 78 17.59 6.73 -14.70
CA ASN A 78 18.58 7.04 -13.66
C ASN A 78 17.99 7.66 -12.37
N GLY A 79 16.70 7.49 -12.10
CA GLY A 79 15.92 8.33 -11.18
C GLY A 79 15.74 7.84 -9.73
N LYS A 80 16.59 6.94 -9.23
CA LYS A 80 16.57 6.63 -7.79
C LYS A 80 17.08 7.85 -7.02
N THR A 81 16.28 8.30 -6.07
CA THR A 81 16.62 9.40 -5.18
C THR A 81 17.44 8.91 -4.00
N ASN A 82 18.39 9.72 -3.57
CA ASN A 82 19.07 9.59 -2.28
C ASN A 82 18.40 10.43 -1.17
N GLN A 83 17.30 11.11 -1.50
CA GLN A 83 16.51 11.92 -0.58
C GLN A 83 15.12 11.30 -0.40
N LEU A 84 14.54 11.46 0.79
CA LEU A 84 13.16 11.07 1.05
C LEU A 84 12.23 12.04 0.32
N HIS A 85 11.21 11.52 -0.36
CA HIS A 85 10.15 12.33 -0.96
C HIS A 85 8.82 11.98 -0.33
N PHE A 86 7.88 12.93 -0.42
CA PHE A 86 6.51 12.71 -0.04
C PHE A 86 5.58 13.44 -1.01
N GLY A 87 4.34 12.98 -1.12
CA GLY A 87 3.33 13.67 -1.88
C GLY A 87 1.94 13.47 -1.31
N TRP A 88 1.08 14.44 -1.61
CA TRP A 88 -0.31 14.42 -1.21
C TRP A 88 -1.10 13.44 -2.06
N VAL A 89 -1.99 12.70 -1.41
CA VAL A 89 -2.88 11.74 -2.05
C VAL A 89 -4.28 11.91 -1.49
N ASP A 90 -5.28 11.63 -2.33
CA ASP A 90 -6.69 11.67 -1.93
C ASP A 90 -7.20 10.25 -1.70
N LEU A 91 -7.76 10.01 -0.52
CA LEU A 91 -8.45 8.76 -0.22
C LEU A 91 -9.74 8.65 -1.04
N MET A 92 -9.96 7.50 -1.68
CA MET A 92 -11.08 7.29 -2.60
C MET A 92 -12.34 6.74 -1.89
N GLU A 93 -13.52 7.16 -2.35
CA GLU A 93 -14.84 6.75 -1.78
C GLU A 93 -15.18 5.29 -2.06
N ASN A 94 -14.73 4.82 -3.21
CA ASN A 94 -15.11 3.51 -3.68
C ASN A 94 -13.85 2.73 -4.07
N ASN A 95 -13.43 1.85 -3.16
CA ASN A 95 -12.39 0.88 -3.44
C ASN A 95 -12.71 0.05 -4.69
N LEU A 96 -13.99 -0.16 -5.04
CA LEU A 96 -14.41 -0.96 -6.20
C LEU A 96 -13.84 -0.46 -7.53
N TYR A 97 -13.65 0.85 -7.71
CA TYR A 97 -13.01 1.35 -8.93
C TYR A 97 -11.55 0.90 -9.02
N CYS A 98 -10.80 1.06 -7.93
CA CYS A 98 -9.42 0.60 -7.79
C CYS A 98 -9.30 -0.91 -8.05
N ILE A 99 -10.23 -1.67 -7.45
CA ILE A 99 -10.32 -3.12 -7.55
C ILE A 99 -10.50 -3.55 -9.00
N ASN A 100 -11.47 -2.96 -9.69
CA ASN A 100 -11.77 -3.32 -11.07
C ASN A 100 -10.57 -3.05 -11.98
N GLU A 101 -9.90 -1.91 -11.81
CA GLU A 101 -8.72 -1.57 -12.62
C GLU A 101 -7.52 -2.48 -12.31
N MET A 102 -7.31 -2.87 -11.04
CA MET A 102 -6.25 -3.82 -10.68
C MET A 102 -6.54 -5.22 -11.20
N GLU A 103 -7.80 -5.65 -11.11
CA GLU A 103 -8.24 -6.95 -11.62
C GLU A 103 -8.02 -7.03 -13.13
N VAL A 104 -8.43 -6.00 -13.88
CA VAL A 104 -8.20 -5.91 -15.32
C VAL A 104 -6.71 -5.96 -15.63
N SER A 105 -5.90 -5.18 -14.90
CA SER A 105 -4.45 -5.12 -15.12
C SER A 105 -3.76 -6.46 -14.79
N PHE A 106 -4.19 -7.12 -13.72
CA PHE A 106 -3.69 -8.44 -13.32
C PHE A 106 -4.02 -9.50 -14.38
N ILE A 107 -5.28 -9.54 -14.85
CA ILE A 107 -5.71 -10.47 -15.90
C ILE A 107 -4.90 -10.24 -17.19
N GLN A 108 -4.70 -8.98 -17.58
CA GLN A 108 -3.88 -8.64 -18.76
C GLN A 108 -2.44 -9.08 -18.60
N GLN A 109 -1.82 -8.80 -17.45
CA GLN A 109 -0.44 -9.20 -17.18
C GLN A 109 -0.30 -10.72 -17.13
N PHE A 110 -1.24 -11.42 -16.51
CA PHE A 110 -1.27 -12.88 -16.46
C PHE A 110 -1.39 -13.49 -17.86
N ASN A 111 -2.36 -13.05 -18.66
CA ASN A 111 -2.55 -13.51 -20.02
C ASN A 111 -1.28 -13.29 -20.86
N LYS A 112 -0.63 -12.13 -20.69
CA LYS A 112 0.63 -11.80 -21.37
C LYS A 112 1.79 -12.70 -20.93
N THR A 113 1.93 -12.96 -19.64
CA THR A 113 3.04 -13.76 -19.09
C THR A 113 2.90 -15.24 -19.42
N PHE A 114 1.69 -15.79 -19.37
CA PHE A 114 1.45 -17.22 -19.52
C PHE A 114 0.91 -17.61 -20.90
N GLY A 115 0.58 -16.66 -21.77
CA GLY A 115 -0.01 -16.94 -23.09
C GLY A 115 -1.39 -17.60 -23.01
N LEU A 116 -2.09 -17.46 -21.87
CA LEU A 116 -3.38 -18.08 -21.63
C LEU A 116 -4.49 -17.03 -21.76
N ASN A 117 -5.63 -17.40 -22.34
CA ASN A 117 -6.87 -16.65 -22.18
C ASN A 117 -7.59 -17.17 -20.93
N ILE A 118 -7.57 -16.39 -19.84
CA ILE A 118 -8.32 -16.74 -18.62
C ILE A 118 -9.81 -16.92 -18.98
N PRO A 119 -10.40 -18.12 -18.78
CA PRO A 119 -11.82 -18.34 -19.04
C PRO A 119 -12.72 -17.46 -18.15
N PRO A 120 -13.93 -17.06 -18.61
CA PRO A 120 -14.85 -16.23 -17.84
C PRO A 120 -15.23 -16.79 -16.45
N CYS A 121 -15.19 -18.11 -16.28
CA CYS A 121 -15.44 -18.73 -14.97
C CYS A 121 -14.31 -18.45 -13.97
N ILE A 122 -13.06 -18.39 -14.42
CA ILE A 122 -11.90 -18.06 -13.58
C ILE A 122 -11.93 -16.56 -13.25
N SER A 123 -12.28 -15.68 -14.18
CA SER A 123 -12.40 -14.24 -13.88
C SER A 123 -13.51 -13.97 -12.85
N SER A 124 -14.67 -14.62 -12.97
CA SER A 124 -15.73 -14.50 -11.96
C SER A 124 -15.30 -15.01 -10.58
N TRP A 125 -14.47 -16.07 -10.53
CA TRP A 125 -13.92 -16.58 -9.28
C TRP A 125 -12.88 -15.64 -8.69
N ILE A 126 -11.99 -15.08 -9.53
CA ILE A 126 -11.03 -14.03 -9.15
C ILE A 126 -11.78 -12.85 -8.54
N ARG A 127 -12.85 -12.35 -9.19
CA ARG A 127 -13.66 -11.24 -8.67
C ARG A 127 -14.24 -11.52 -7.29
N LYS A 128 -14.82 -12.72 -7.08
CA LYS A 128 -15.42 -13.10 -5.80
C LYS A 128 -14.39 -13.24 -4.68
N ILE A 129 -13.18 -13.71 -5.01
CA ILE A 129 -12.05 -13.68 -4.09
C ILE A 129 -11.67 -12.22 -3.82
N SER A 130 -11.50 -11.42 -4.87
CA SER A 130 -11.09 -10.04 -4.77
C SER A 130 -12.04 -9.27 -3.82
N GLU A 131 -13.35 -9.29 -4.06
CA GLU A 131 -14.39 -8.59 -3.27
C GLU A 131 -14.27 -8.82 -1.75
N ASN A 132 -13.96 -10.05 -1.29
CA ASN A 132 -13.81 -10.36 0.13
C ASN A 132 -12.47 -9.89 0.74
N ASN A 133 -11.45 -9.68 -0.09
CA ASN A 133 -10.08 -9.41 0.36
C ASN A 133 -9.69 -7.94 0.29
N TRP A 134 -10.43 -7.12 -0.45
CA TRP A 134 -10.18 -5.69 -0.54
C TRP A 134 -10.69 -4.87 0.65
N LEU A 135 -11.38 -5.49 1.60
CA LEU A 135 -11.73 -4.85 2.88
C LEU A 135 -10.47 -4.37 3.64
N ASP A 136 -9.33 -5.01 3.42
CA ASP A 136 -8.06 -4.67 4.08
C ASP A 136 -7.18 -3.75 3.22
N LYS A 137 -7.71 -3.16 2.15
CA LYS A 137 -6.95 -2.27 1.26
C LYS A 137 -7.56 -0.88 1.23
N LEU A 138 -6.69 0.12 1.24
CA LEU A 138 -7.04 1.50 0.96
C LEU A 138 -6.61 1.84 -0.45
N CYS A 139 -7.49 2.49 -1.21
CA CYS A 139 -7.13 3.07 -2.48
C CYS A 139 -6.99 4.59 -2.38
N VAL A 140 -5.91 5.11 -2.96
CA VAL A 140 -5.69 6.54 -3.06
C VAL A 140 -5.47 6.94 -4.50
N ARG A 141 -5.91 8.15 -4.83
CA ARG A 141 -5.54 8.84 -6.05
C ARG A 141 -4.34 9.72 -5.76
N PRO A 142 -3.15 9.41 -6.28
CA PRO A 142 -1.98 10.26 -6.08
C PRO A 142 -2.13 11.56 -6.87
N ASN A 143 -1.68 12.66 -6.29
CA ASN A 143 -1.74 13.99 -6.87
C ASN A 143 -0.34 14.62 -6.93
N PRO A 144 0.25 14.82 -8.13
CA PRO A 144 0.73 13.79 -9.07
C PRO A 144 1.48 12.61 -8.41
N ALA A 145 1.94 11.64 -9.23
CA ALA A 145 2.29 10.27 -8.83
C ALA A 145 3.42 10.15 -7.78
N SER A 146 3.07 10.28 -6.50
CA SER A 146 3.99 10.25 -5.34
C SER A 146 4.42 8.86 -4.90
N ILE A 147 3.78 7.81 -5.43
CA ILE A 147 4.06 6.42 -5.07
C ILE A 147 4.45 5.64 -6.31
N GLN A 148 5.68 5.15 -6.29
CA GLN A 148 6.34 4.47 -7.41
C GLN A 148 7.03 3.19 -6.93
N TYR A 149 7.72 2.53 -7.85
CA TYR A 149 8.61 1.43 -7.53
C TYR A 149 9.65 1.87 -6.49
N GLY A 150 9.81 1.06 -5.45
CA GLY A 150 10.72 1.33 -4.33
C GLY A 150 10.07 1.98 -3.12
N ASP A 151 8.79 2.37 -3.21
CA ASP A 151 8.02 2.88 -2.06
C ASP A 151 7.27 1.79 -1.28
N SER A 152 7.38 0.52 -1.68
CA SER A 152 6.76 -0.62 -0.98
C SER A 152 7.13 -0.63 0.50
N GLY A 153 6.13 -0.78 1.37
CA GLY A 153 6.32 -0.66 2.81
C GLY A 153 6.25 0.77 3.36
N GLY A 154 6.21 1.78 2.49
CA GLY A 154 6.08 3.20 2.87
C GLY A 154 4.76 3.51 3.58
N PRO A 155 4.72 4.52 4.45
CA PRO A 155 3.52 4.83 5.22
C PRO A 155 2.49 5.65 4.41
N LEU A 156 1.20 5.41 4.68
CA LEU A 156 0.12 6.34 4.40
C LEU A 156 -0.28 7.05 5.69
N LEU A 157 -0.06 8.37 5.71
CA LEU A 157 -0.24 9.21 6.88
C LEU A 157 -1.43 10.14 6.69
N VAL A 158 -2.27 10.26 7.71
CA VAL A 158 -3.35 11.24 7.78
C VAL A 158 -3.17 12.10 9.03
N ASP A 159 -3.56 13.36 8.92
CA ASP A 159 -3.61 14.28 10.04
C ASP A 159 -5.01 14.27 10.65
N PHE A 160 -5.10 13.89 11.92
CA PHE A 160 -6.32 13.98 12.72
C PHE A 160 -6.04 14.77 13.99
N VAL A 161 -6.77 15.88 14.16
CA VAL A 161 -6.80 16.65 15.42
C VAL A 161 -5.37 16.92 15.94
N ASP A 162 -4.57 17.60 15.12
CA ASP A 162 -3.18 17.99 15.41
C ASP A 162 -2.23 16.81 15.66
N SER A 163 -2.42 15.70 14.96
CA SER A 163 -1.61 14.50 15.11
C SER A 163 -1.61 13.64 13.85
N TRP A 164 -0.43 13.16 13.49
CA TRP A 164 -0.25 12.25 12.37
C TRP A 164 -0.48 10.80 12.78
N TYR A 165 -1.28 10.11 11.99
CA TYR A 165 -1.60 8.70 12.14
C TYR A 165 -1.23 7.93 10.88
N GLN A 166 -0.62 6.77 11.05
CA GLN A 166 -0.45 5.83 9.96
C GLN A 166 -1.70 4.95 9.85
N ILE A 167 -2.31 4.98 8.67
CA ILE A 167 -3.54 4.22 8.34
C ILE A 167 -3.30 3.13 7.30
N GLY A 168 -2.14 3.16 6.63
CA GLY A 168 -1.81 2.12 5.66
C GLY A 168 -0.32 1.99 5.37
N VAL A 169 0.01 0.93 4.64
CA VAL A 169 1.36 0.58 4.17
C VAL A 169 1.30 0.37 2.66
N VAL A 170 2.17 1.03 1.89
CA VAL A 170 2.20 0.92 0.41
C VAL A 170 2.35 -0.56 0.04
N THR A 171 1.37 -1.08 -0.70
CA THR A 171 1.46 -2.41 -1.34
C THR A 171 1.96 -2.25 -2.77
N GLN A 172 1.25 -1.45 -3.55
CA GLN A 172 1.48 -1.33 -4.99
C GLN A 172 1.10 0.06 -5.50
N GLY A 173 1.97 0.65 -6.31
CA GLY A 173 1.62 1.77 -7.17
C GLY A 173 1.38 1.25 -8.59
N MET A 174 0.30 1.68 -9.23
CA MET A 174 0.08 1.43 -10.65
C MET A 174 0.13 2.74 -11.42
N CYS A 175 0.85 2.69 -12.53
CA CYS A 175 1.05 3.83 -13.38
C CYS A 175 0.94 3.36 -14.83
N ASN A 176 0.01 3.93 -15.59
CA ASN A 176 -0.22 3.57 -16.99
C ASN A 176 0.50 4.56 -17.93
N LYS A 177 1.53 4.07 -18.65
CA LYS A 177 2.34 4.87 -19.59
C LYS A 177 1.53 5.42 -20.77
N ASP A 178 0.50 4.71 -21.18
CA ASP A 178 -0.26 5.01 -22.40
C ASP A 178 -1.41 6.00 -22.14
N LYS A 179 -1.71 6.30 -20.88
CA LYS A 179 -2.78 7.22 -20.47
C LYS A 179 -2.21 8.44 -19.76
N LYS A 180 -1.33 9.13 -20.49
CA LYS A 180 -0.47 10.25 -20.09
C LYS A 180 -1.18 11.44 -19.41
N TYR A 181 -2.51 11.54 -19.51
CA TYR A 181 -3.29 12.68 -18.99
C TYR A 181 -4.65 12.32 -18.37
N ILE A 182 -4.99 11.04 -18.24
CA ILE A 182 -6.20 10.67 -17.51
C ILE A 182 -5.78 10.52 -16.04
N SER A 183 -5.73 11.66 -15.33
CA SER A 183 -5.55 11.77 -13.86
C SER A 183 -6.44 10.85 -13.03
N ASN A 184 -7.43 10.22 -13.67
CA ASN A 184 -8.44 9.38 -13.05
C ASN A 184 -8.03 7.90 -12.99
N GLN A 185 -6.91 7.49 -13.62
CA GLN A 185 -6.49 6.07 -13.69
C GLN A 185 -5.15 5.75 -13.02
N ASN A 186 -4.50 6.74 -12.41
CA ASN A 186 -3.38 6.46 -11.51
C ASN A 186 -3.97 6.26 -10.11
N TYR A 187 -3.64 5.13 -9.49
CA TYR A 187 -3.99 4.84 -8.11
C TYR A 187 -2.85 4.06 -7.47
N ALA A 188 -2.80 4.15 -6.15
CA ALA A 188 -1.94 3.33 -5.33
C ALA A 188 -2.79 2.62 -4.29
N THR A 189 -2.40 1.39 -3.97
CA THR A 189 -3.03 0.61 -2.92
C THR A 189 -2.13 0.46 -1.73
N PHE A 190 -2.78 0.48 -0.57
CA PHE A 190 -2.14 0.34 0.72
C PHE A 190 -2.84 -0.76 1.49
N THR A 191 -2.09 -1.58 2.21
CA THR A 191 -2.65 -2.45 3.24
C THR A 191 -3.09 -1.59 4.41
N TYR A 192 -4.34 -1.74 4.82
CA TYR A 192 -4.88 -1.10 6.01
C TYR A 192 -4.16 -1.59 7.27
N ILE A 193 -3.97 -0.70 8.24
CA ILE A 193 -3.34 -1.06 9.52
C ILE A 193 -4.32 -1.86 10.38
N ASP A 194 -4.02 -3.14 10.59
CA ASP A 194 -4.75 -4.01 11.53
C ASP A 194 -4.25 -3.77 12.97
N CYS A 195 -4.87 -2.80 13.64
CA CYS A 195 -4.53 -2.39 14.99
C CYS A 195 -4.63 -3.51 16.03
N GLU A 196 -5.64 -4.36 15.93
CA GLU A 196 -5.84 -5.46 16.88
C GLU A 196 -4.72 -6.50 16.74
N TRP A 197 -4.37 -6.84 15.50
CA TRP A 197 -3.24 -7.72 15.25
C TRP A 197 -1.93 -7.12 15.75
N ILE A 198 -1.65 -5.84 15.47
CA ILE A 198 -0.41 -5.19 15.94
C ILE A 198 -0.35 -5.15 17.47
N LYS A 199 -1.45 -4.80 18.13
CA LYS A 199 -1.55 -4.77 19.59
C LYS A 199 -1.28 -6.15 20.17
N MET A 200 -1.88 -7.21 19.62
CA MET A 200 -1.64 -8.59 20.02
C MET A 200 -0.17 -8.98 19.85
N GLU A 201 0.42 -8.73 18.67
CA GLU A 201 1.80 -9.14 18.38
C GLU A 201 2.86 -8.37 19.16
N THR A 202 2.51 -7.18 19.65
CA THR A 202 3.39 -6.34 20.46
C THR A 202 3.10 -6.46 21.95
N ASN A 203 2.28 -7.43 22.37
CA ASN A 203 1.88 -7.66 23.76
C ASN A 203 1.30 -6.38 24.41
N GLY A 204 0.49 -5.63 23.66
CA GLY A 204 -0.15 -4.39 24.13
C GLY A 204 0.76 -3.17 24.19
N LYS A 205 2.04 -3.26 23.81
CA LYS A 205 2.97 -2.11 23.82
C LYS A 205 2.60 -1.03 22.81
N THR A 206 1.97 -1.41 21.70
CA THR A 206 1.51 -0.46 20.68
C THR A 206 0.05 -0.11 20.92
N LEU A 207 -0.23 1.19 21.01
CA LEU A 207 -1.58 1.72 21.19
C LEU A 207 -2.13 2.24 19.85
N CYS A 208 -3.41 1.95 19.61
CA CYS A 208 -4.21 2.54 18.55
C CYS A 208 -5.31 3.42 19.15
N PHE A 209 -5.56 4.57 18.53
CA PHE A 209 -6.49 5.62 19.03
C PHE A 209 -7.67 5.87 18.09
#